data_AF-A0A2R6S5T9-F1
#
_entry.id   AF-A0A2R6S5T9-F1
#
_cell.length_a   1.000
_cell.length_b   1.000
_cell.length_c   1.000
_cell.angle_alpha   90.00
_cell.angle_beta   90.00
_cell.angle_gamma   90.00
#
_symmetry.space_group_name_H-M   'P 1'
#
loop_
_entity.id
_entity.type
_entity.pdbx_description
1 polymer ?
#
loop_
_entity_poly.entity_id
_entity_poly.type
_entity_poly.pdbx_seq_one_letter_code
_entity_poly.pdbx_strand_id
1 'polypeptide(L)'
;MYFTDLVQAYVEELKELYYLGCRNIQFDDPTFAFFCADSTIEGMEEAGVDSEKLFDTYIKVYNDILKNRPAELTIGIHTCRGNYKGMHYCEGGYDRVAKKLFNKLNVDCYYVRSHTYDAYPGWFTEMTPRSWSMTTIGLVVSNH
;
A
#
# COMPACT_ATOMS: atom_id res chain seq x y z
N MET A 1 -22.01 1.73 -1.96
CA MET A 1 -22.51 1.07 -0.75
C MET A 1 -21.38 0.32 -0.06
N TYR A 2 -20.88 -0.81 -0.60
CA TYR A 2 -19.78 -1.57 0.04
C TYR A 2 -18.54 -0.74 0.45
N PHE A 3 -17.92 0.00 -0.49
CA PHE A 3 -16.75 0.83 -0.15
C PHE A 3 -17.07 1.99 0.80
N THR A 4 -18.30 2.49 0.80
CA THR A 4 -18.71 3.61 1.66
C THR A 4 -18.80 3.16 3.12
N ASP A 5 -19.42 2.00 3.34
CA ASP A 5 -19.55 1.42 4.69
C ASP A 5 -18.17 0.97 5.22
N LEU A 6 -17.33 0.41 4.34
CA LEU A 6 -15.94 0.06 4.67
C LEU A 6 -15.12 1.30 5.07
N VAL A 7 -15.20 2.38 4.28
CA VAL A 7 -14.51 3.65 4.59
C VAL A 7 -14.95 4.17 5.95
N GLN A 8 -16.26 4.14 6.23
CA GLN A 8 -16.77 4.62 7.51
C GLN A 8 -16.23 3.80 8.70
N ALA A 9 -16.21 2.48 8.59
CA ALA A 9 -15.68 1.61 9.65
C ALA A 9 -14.21 1.92 9.97
N TYR A 10 -13.36 2.06 8.94
CA TYR A 10 -11.95 2.43 9.14
C TYR A 10 -11.79 3.84 9.71
N VAL A 11 -12.62 4.80 9.30
CA VAL A 11 -12.59 6.16 9.86
C VAL A 11 -12.92 6.14 11.36
N GLU A 12 -13.88 5.33 11.78
CA GLU A 12 -14.26 5.16 13.18
C GLU A 12 -13.12 4.49 13.97
N GLU A 13 -12.54 3.41 13.45
CA GLU A 13 -11.41 2.72 14.07
C GLU A 13 -10.19 3.65 14.25
N LEU A 14 -9.83 4.42 13.22
CA LEU A 14 -8.73 5.39 13.31
C LEU A 14 -8.97 6.44 14.39
N LYS A 15 -10.23 6.89 14.56
CA LYS A 15 -10.60 7.85 15.60
C LYS A 15 -10.52 7.22 17.00
N GLU A 16 -10.97 5.99 17.17
CA GLU A 16 -10.89 5.28 18.44
C GLU A 16 -9.44 5.03 18.86
N LEU A 17 -8.61 4.53 17.93
CA LEU A 17 -7.17 4.35 18.18
C LEU A 17 -6.50 5.67 18.54
N TYR A 18 -6.85 6.76 17.87
CA TYR A 18 -6.34 8.09 18.21
C TYR A 18 -6.78 8.55 19.61
N TYR A 19 -8.04 8.32 19.98
CA TYR A 19 -8.58 8.66 21.30
C TYR A 19 -7.89 7.86 22.42
N LEU A 20 -7.51 6.61 22.14
CA LEU A 20 -6.71 5.77 23.05
C LEU A 20 -5.23 6.19 23.14
N GLY A 21 -4.82 7.25 22.43
CA GLY A 21 -3.47 7.79 22.48
C GLY A 21 -2.55 7.30 21.37
N CYS A 22 -3.05 6.51 20.40
CA CYS A 22 -2.25 6.10 19.26
C CYS A 22 -1.93 7.32 18.36
N ARG A 23 -0.68 7.43 17.92
CA ARG A 23 -0.20 8.51 17.03
C ARG A 23 0.48 7.97 15.77
N ASN A 24 0.68 6.66 15.68
CA ASN A 24 1.29 6.00 14.52
C ASN A 24 0.49 4.75 14.19
N ILE A 25 -0.18 4.72 13.04
CA ILE A 25 -0.97 3.57 12.58
C ILE A 25 -0.40 3.09 11.25
N GLN A 26 -0.30 1.77 11.10
CA GLN A 26 0.17 1.13 9.87
C GLN A 26 -0.93 0.26 9.26
N PHE A 27 -1.20 0.46 7.98
CA PHE A 27 -2.00 -0.45 7.17
C PHE A 27 -1.11 -1.55 6.60
N ASP A 28 -1.41 -2.82 6.84
CA ASP A 28 -0.78 -3.94 6.16
C ASP A 28 -1.67 -4.40 5.01
N ASP A 29 -1.33 -4.01 3.79
CA ASP A 29 -2.12 -4.30 2.60
C ASP A 29 -1.23 -4.83 1.45
N PRO A 30 -1.21 -6.15 1.22
CA PRO A 30 -0.49 -6.75 0.11
C PRO A 30 -1.17 -6.47 -1.24
N THR A 31 -2.39 -5.92 -1.27
CA THR A 31 -3.17 -5.76 -2.51
C THR A 31 -2.47 -4.85 -3.52
N PHE A 32 -1.73 -3.83 -3.06
CA PHE A 32 -0.94 -2.97 -3.95
C PHE A 32 0.15 -3.73 -4.70
N ALA A 33 0.66 -4.84 -4.15
CA ALA A 33 1.66 -5.67 -4.83
C ALA A 33 1.06 -6.41 -6.04
N PHE A 34 -0.22 -6.78 -6.00
CA PHE A 34 -0.89 -7.48 -7.12
C PHE A 34 -0.89 -6.66 -8.41
N PHE A 35 -0.95 -5.33 -8.31
CA PHE A 35 -0.89 -4.46 -9.49
C PHE A 35 0.52 -4.33 -10.09
N CYS A 36 1.54 -4.91 -9.45
CA CYS A 36 2.92 -4.92 -9.95
C CYS A 36 3.20 -6.12 -10.87
N ALA A 37 2.43 -7.20 -10.77
CA ALA A 37 2.71 -8.46 -11.45
C ALA A 37 1.92 -8.57 -12.76
N ASP A 38 2.62 -8.81 -13.88
CA ASP A 38 1.98 -8.98 -15.19
C ASP A 38 0.93 -10.10 -15.19
N SER A 39 1.24 -11.25 -14.55
CA SER A 39 0.32 -12.38 -14.43
C SER A 39 -1.00 -12.02 -13.73
N THR A 40 -0.96 -11.08 -12.79
CA THR A 40 -2.16 -10.64 -12.07
C THR A 40 -2.96 -9.63 -12.90
N ILE A 41 -2.27 -8.78 -13.66
CA ILE A 41 -2.92 -7.86 -14.61
C ILE A 41 -3.59 -8.63 -15.74
N GLU A 42 -2.91 -9.61 -16.33
CA GLU A 42 -3.47 -10.50 -17.35
C GLU A 42 -4.72 -11.23 -16.82
N GLY A 43 -4.65 -11.78 -15.61
CA GLY A 43 -5.81 -12.42 -14.97
C GLY A 43 -6.98 -11.44 -14.70
N MET A 44 -6.69 -10.18 -14.40
CA MET A 44 -7.72 -9.14 -14.28
C MET A 44 -8.37 -8.82 -15.64
N GLU A 45 -7.55 -8.71 -16.69
CA GLU A 45 -8.03 -8.45 -18.06
C GLU A 45 -8.90 -9.59 -18.59
N GLU A 46 -8.48 -10.85 -18.36
CA GLU A 46 -9.27 -12.04 -18.70
C GLU A 46 -10.62 -12.07 -17.97
N ALA A 47 -10.66 -11.58 -16.73
CA ALA A 47 -11.88 -11.42 -15.96
C ALA A 47 -12.72 -10.18 -16.36
N GLY A 48 -12.28 -9.40 -17.35
CA GLY A 48 -12.93 -8.17 -17.80
C GLY A 48 -12.81 -6.99 -16.82
N VAL A 49 -11.81 -7.03 -15.93
CA VAL A 49 -11.54 -6.02 -14.91
C VAL A 49 -10.45 -5.08 -15.39
N ASP A 50 -10.77 -3.78 -15.41
CA ASP A 50 -9.81 -2.72 -15.71
C ASP A 50 -8.90 -2.47 -14.49
N SER A 51 -7.67 -3.00 -14.55
CA SER A 51 -6.69 -2.95 -13.47
C SER A 51 -6.31 -1.52 -13.07
N GLU A 52 -6.23 -0.60 -14.02
CA GLU A 52 -5.93 0.82 -13.78
C GLU A 52 -7.07 1.53 -13.05
N LYS A 53 -8.32 1.32 -13.49
CA LYS A 53 -9.50 1.86 -12.77
C LYS A 53 -9.65 1.25 -11.40
N LEU A 54 -9.35 -0.04 -11.24
CA LEU A 54 -9.39 -0.69 -9.95
C LEU A 54 -8.33 -0.09 -9.03
N PHE A 55 -7.11 0.10 -9.51
CA PHE A 55 -6.02 0.73 -8.75
C PHE A 55 -6.35 2.16 -8.30
N ASP A 56 -6.88 3.00 -9.20
CA ASP A 56 -7.34 4.35 -8.84
C ASP A 56 -8.50 4.30 -7.83
N THR A 57 -9.35 3.27 -7.87
CA THR A 57 -10.40 3.05 -6.87
C THR A 57 -9.82 2.74 -5.49
N TYR A 58 -8.80 1.85 -5.40
CA TYR A 58 -8.11 1.56 -4.14
C TYR A 58 -7.47 2.81 -3.54
N ILE A 59 -6.74 3.59 -4.34
CA ILE A 59 -6.15 4.86 -3.88
C ILE A 59 -7.24 5.80 -3.35
N LYS A 60 -8.37 5.92 -4.06
CA LYS A 60 -9.48 6.75 -3.63
C LYS A 60 -10.05 6.30 -2.28
N VAL A 61 -10.26 5.01 -2.07
CA VAL A 61 -10.77 4.45 -0.80
C VAL A 61 -9.86 4.81 0.36
N TYR A 62 -8.54 4.60 0.23
CA TYR A 62 -7.59 4.99 1.26
C TYR A 62 -7.59 6.51 1.51
N ASN A 63 -7.62 7.31 0.46
CA ASN A 63 -7.68 8.76 0.61
C ASN A 63 -8.98 9.23 1.29
N ASP A 64 -10.10 8.56 1.02
CA ASP A 64 -11.38 8.85 1.68
C ASP A 64 -11.34 8.49 3.17
N ILE A 65 -10.71 7.36 3.54
CA ILE A 65 -10.47 6.97 4.95
C ILE A 65 -9.63 8.03 5.66
N LEU A 66 -8.60 8.54 5.00
CA LEU A 66 -7.61 9.43 5.59
C LEU A 66 -7.99 10.92 5.52
N LYS A 67 -9.08 11.26 4.83
CA LYS A 67 -9.47 12.64 4.49
C LYS A 67 -9.57 13.57 5.70
N ASN A 68 -10.06 13.06 6.82
CA ASN A 68 -10.32 13.83 8.04
C ASN A 68 -9.47 13.34 9.23
N ARG A 69 -8.32 12.71 8.97
CA ARG A 69 -7.44 12.24 10.06
C ARG A 69 -6.87 13.43 10.86
N PRO A 70 -6.64 13.28 12.17
CA PRO A 70 -5.93 14.29 12.96
C PRO A 70 -4.53 14.57 12.38
N ALA A 71 -4.09 15.83 12.42
CA ALA A 71 -2.78 16.23 11.87
C ALA A 71 -1.59 15.58 12.61
N GLU A 72 -1.78 15.19 13.86
CA GLU A 72 -0.77 14.52 14.70
C GLU A 72 -0.74 13.00 14.49
N LEU A 73 -1.63 12.45 13.66
CA LEU A 73 -1.69 11.00 13.37
C LEU A 73 -0.85 10.67 12.14
N THR A 74 0.25 9.97 12.37
CA THR A 74 1.12 9.43 11.32
C THR A 74 0.55 8.12 10.78
N ILE A 75 0.46 8.01 9.46
CA ILE A 75 -0.04 6.83 8.76
C ILE A 75 1.07 6.22 7.90
N GLY A 76 1.35 4.95 8.15
CA GLY A 76 2.19 4.12 7.31
C GLY A 76 1.37 3.14 6.48
N ILE A 77 1.87 2.80 5.29
CA ILE A 77 1.38 1.63 4.55
C ILE A 77 2.50 0.63 4.35
N HIS A 78 2.26 -0.61 4.75
CA HIS A 78 3.08 -1.76 4.41
C HIS A 78 2.45 -2.49 3.24
N THR A 79 3.24 -2.67 2.18
CA THR A 79 2.87 -3.57 1.11
C THR A 79 3.97 -4.63 0.99
N CYS A 80 3.62 -5.82 1.45
CA CYS A 80 4.45 -7.00 1.29
C CYS A 80 4.13 -7.65 -0.05
N ARG A 81 5.14 -8.22 -0.72
CA ARG A 81 4.92 -9.07 -1.90
C ARG A 81 4.20 -10.39 -1.59
N GLY A 82 3.90 -10.63 -0.31
CA GLY A 82 3.19 -11.80 0.16
C GLY A 82 3.95 -13.11 -0.04
N ASN A 83 3.69 -14.07 0.83
CA ASN A 83 3.85 -15.49 0.53
C ASN A 83 2.48 -16.12 0.73
N TYR A 84 1.52 -15.73 -0.10
CA TYR A 84 0.17 -16.27 0.01
C TYR A 84 0.16 -17.66 -0.65
N LYS A 85 0.20 -18.72 0.18
CA LYS A 85 0.18 -20.13 -0.23
C LYS A 85 1.38 -20.60 -1.08
N GLY A 86 2.61 -20.16 -0.78
CA GLY A 86 3.82 -20.70 -1.44
C GLY A 86 3.98 -20.27 -2.91
N MET A 87 3.15 -19.35 -3.38
CA MET A 87 3.18 -18.80 -4.73
C MET A 87 3.86 -17.43 -4.66
N HIS A 88 5.00 -17.31 -5.35
CA HIS A 88 5.66 -16.02 -5.61
C HIS A 88 4.81 -15.24 -6.63
N TYR A 89 3.77 -14.55 -6.16
CA TYR A 89 2.78 -13.91 -7.04
C TYR A 89 3.25 -12.57 -7.65
N CYS A 90 4.35 -11.98 -7.17
CA CYS A 90 4.78 -10.66 -7.60
C CYS A 90 6.27 -10.62 -7.98
N GLU A 91 6.57 -11.07 -9.18
CA GLU A 91 7.80 -10.74 -9.90
C GLU A 91 7.62 -9.39 -10.62
N GLY A 92 8.65 -8.53 -10.61
CA GLY A 92 8.61 -7.19 -11.23
C GLY A 92 8.81 -6.03 -10.25
N GLY A 93 9.39 -4.91 -10.70
CA GLY A 93 9.60 -3.71 -9.89
C GLY A 93 8.29 -2.95 -9.60
N TYR A 94 8.27 -2.08 -8.58
CA TYR A 94 7.12 -1.22 -8.33
C TYR A 94 6.94 -0.14 -9.41
N ASP A 95 7.81 -0.07 -10.41
CA ASP A 95 7.87 0.99 -11.44
C ASP A 95 6.51 1.33 -12.05
N ARG A 96 5.68 0.32 -12.36
CA ARG A 96 4.35 0.50 -12.96
C ARG A 96 3.41 1.30 -12.06
N VAL A 97 3.37 0.96 -10.78
CA VAL A 97 2.42 1.55 -9.83
C VAL A 97 3.01 2.67 -9.00
N ALA A 98 4.34 2.75 -8.88
CA ALA A 98 5.08 3.65 -8.00
C ALA A 98 4.67 5.10 -8.21
N LYS A 99 4.60 5.56 -9.47
CA LYS A 99 4.22 6.94 -9.79
C LYS A 99 2.85 7.32 -9.24
N LYS A 100 1.86 6.44 -9.37
CA LYS A 100 0.51 6.71 -8.85
C LYS A 100 0.43 6.45 -7.34
N LEU A 101 0.97 5.33 -6.88
CA LEU A 101 0.95 4.93 -5.47
C LEU A 101 1.52 6.04 -4.61
N PHE A 102 2.75 6.46 -4.88
CA PHE A 102 3.43 7.37 -3.99
C PHE A 102 3.04 8.84 -4.17
N ASN A 103 2.58 9.26 -5.36
CA ASN A 103 2.16 10.66 -5.55
C ASN A 103 0.68 10.90 -5.21
N LYS A 104 -0.18 9.88 -5.28
CA LYS A 104 -1.62 10.04 -5.05
C LYS A 104 -2.11 9.48 -3.71
N LEU A 105 -1.46 8.48 -3.12
CA LEU A 105 -1.88 7.92 -1.83
C LEU A 105 -1.42 8.84 -0.70
N ASN A 106 -2.37 9.31 0.10
CA ASN A 106 -2.14 10.32 1.12
C ASN A 106 -1.68 9.70 2.46
N VAL A 107 -0.57 8.97 2.45
CA VAL A 107 0.08 8.44 3.66
C VAL A 107 1.42 9.13 3.90
N ASP A 108 1.96 8.98 5.12
CA ASP A 108 3.18 9.65 5.56
C ASP A 108 4.41 8.76 5.33
N CYS A 109 4.26 7.44 5.52
CA CYS A 109 5.34 6.46 5.41
C CYS A 109 4.96 5.27 4.52
N TYR A 110 5.94 4.71 3.81
CA TYR A 110 5.76 3.53 2.96
C TYR A 110 6.79 2.46 3.30
N TYR A 111 6.31 1.30 3.73
CA TYR A 111 7.09 0.14 4.11
C TYR A 111 7.04 -0.88 2.98
N VAL A 112 8.04 -0.84 2.10
CA VAL A 112 8.11 -1.66 0.89
C VAL A 112 9.30 -2.62 0.96
N ARG A 113 9.07 -3.91 0.66
CA ARG A 113 10.15 -4.91 0.58
C ARG A 113 10.71 -5.00 -0.85
N SER A 114 12.01 -4.75 -1.01
CA SER A 114 12.79 -5.07 -2.21
C SER A 114 13.58 -6.37 -2.00
N HIS A 115 13.68 -7.23 -3.03
CA HIS A 115 14.49 -8.46 -3.00
C HIS A 115 15.89 -8.28 -3.58
N THR A 116 16.17 -7.17 -4.25
CA THR A 116 17.51 -6.86 -4.77
C THR A 116 18.29 -6.06 -3.74
N TYR A 117 19.51 -6.52 -3.44
CA TYR A 117 20.53 -5.78 -2.69
C TYR A 117 20.96 -4.49 -3.42
N ASP A 118 20.58 -4.36 -4.69
CA ASP A 118 20.83 -3.20 -5.52
C ASP A 118 19.89 -2.05 -5.15
N ALA A 119 20.53 -1.06 -4.51
CA ALA A 119 20.40 0.37 -4.68
C ALA A 119 19.03 0.92 -5.14
N TYR A 120 18.49 1.84 -4.32
CA TYR A 120 17.54 2.90 -4.68
C TYR A 120 16.99 2.80 -6.11
N PRO A 121 15.80 2.20 -6.29
CA PRO A 121 15.19 2.10 -7.61
C PRO A 121 15.06 3.48 -8.25
N GLY A 122 15.28 3.60 -9.56
CA GLY A 122 15.27 4.90 -10.27
C GLY A 122 13.98 5.72 -10.05
N TRP A 123 12.84 5.06 -9.86
CA TRP A 123 11.58 5.72 -9.50
C TRP A 123 11.64 6.50 -8.19
N PHE A 124 12.55 6.16 -7.26
CA PHE A 124 12.73 6.87 -5.99
C PHE A 124 13.11 8.35 -6.18
N THR A 125 13.83 8.65 -7.27
CA THR A 125 14.27 10.02 -7.59
C THR A 125 13.18 10.88 -8.21
N GLU A 126 12.08 10.28 -8.70
CA GLU A 126 10.97 10.98 -9.36
C GLU A 126 9.80 11.32 -8.41
N MET A 127 9.97 11.12 -7.09
CA MET A 127 8.89 11.23 -6.10
C MET A 127 8.95 12.56 -5.34
N THR A 128 7.78 13.14 -5.05
CA THR A 128 7.70 14.36 -4.22
C THR A 128 8.31 14.11 -2.84
N PRO A 129 9.07 15.04 -2.24
CA PRO A 129 9.68 14.86 -0.93
C PRO A 129 8.62 14.98 0.18
N ARG A 130 8.09 13.85 0.66
CA ARG A 130 7.48 13.69 1.98
C ARG A 130 8.48 12.95 2.89
N SER A 131 8.22 12.84 4.19
CA SER A 131 9.07 12.11 5.13
C SER A 131 9.03 10.59 4.87
N TRP A 132 9.65 10.14 3.77
CA TRP A 132 9.67 8.74 3.38
C TRP A 132 10.62 7.95 4.28
N SER A 133 10.09 7.04 5.07
CA SER A 133 10.89 6.02 5.76
C SER A 133 10.75 4.70 5.02
N MET A 134 11.68 4.38 4.13
CA MET A 134 11.78 3.05 3.53
C MET A 134 12.42 2.11 4.56
N THR A 135 11.62 1.51 5.43
CA THR A 135 12.13 0.43 6.31
C THR A 135 12.03 -0.88 5.54
N THR A 136 13.16 -1.36 5.03
CA THR A 136 13.31 -2.73 4.56
C THR A 136 13.25 -3.65 5.78
N ILE A 137 12.07 -4.18 6.11
CA ILE A 137 11.96 -5.27 7.08
C ILE A 137 12.41 -6.55 6.37
N GLY A 138 13.70 -6.83 6.46
CA GLY A 138 14.29 -8.13 6.15
C GLY A 138 13.89 -9.15 7.22
N LEU A 139 13.25 -10.23 6.76
CA LEU A 139 13.14 -11.56 7.38
C LEU A 139 13.07 -11.65 8.93
N VAL A 140 11.88 -11.91 9.45
CA VAL A 140 11.71 -12.96 10.47
C VAL A 140 10.71 -13.97 9.90
N VAL A 141 11.24 -15.12 9.47
CA VAL A 141 10.44 -16.34 9.29
C VAL A 141 10.23 -16.92 10.68
N SER A 142 9.02 -16.82 11.22
CA SER A 142 8.60 -17.69 12.32
C SER A 142 7.96 -18.92 11.67
N ASN A 143 8.77 -19.96 11.48
CA ASN A 143 8.26 -21.32 11.32
C ASN A 143 7.92 -21.83 12.72
N HIS A 144 6.63 -22.05 12.99
CA HIS A 144 6.19 -23.04 13.98
C HIS A 144 5.21 -23.98 13.31
#